data_AF-A0A1G6BJQ4-F1
#
_entry.id   AF-A0A1G6BJQ4-F1
#
_cell.length_a   1.000
_cell.length_b   1.000
_cell.length_c   1.000
_cell.angle_alpha   90.00
_cell.angle_beta   90.00
_cell.angle_gamma   90.00
#
_symmetry.space_group_name_H-M   'P 1'
#
loop_
_entity.id
_entity.type
_entity.pdbx_description
1 polymer ?
#
loop_
_entity_poly.entity_id
_entity_poly.type
_entity_poly.pdbx_seq_one_letter_code
_entity_poly.pdbx_strand_id
1 'polypeptide(L)'
;MKRIIALLAAAVMLSACSAGESGETSSEAESSSLSEISSSAGDVSAPDSSEAEKPPEKKKYDADPTPLEQQSAAALPSLEKVTAQYKEKKESISGDLEKLASAKEHPCINITTEDGKKILSKDEYTASVIDVFNCDEGFRLTAGAGVKVRGNSTADQGDEKPYRIKFEAKQGMLGLHGGKAYKSWVLLRSYWNLAPDYAGLSLAKTIFEGKYYSSDFMYVNLFINGKSRGIYLLCEQNQASEGRVDVYEPKPDETQAEIGYLIEMDNYASEEHPYFTLEHTGKEFKDIAGTTRRLWDKDYSVKSDINTKGQLEFIKKYTDGCFKILYEAAENGKALMFDSEYNTVSADGVYPSPQEAVEAVIDTDSLINMLILEELVHNNDVGAGSFYMAVDFTEQSKYKRLTFMAPWDFNWAYEGSASGKFYACTFQDIWKDGYDRSNLWYTVAMKAPWFADKVKARWKALSSSGVLTDTTTQVVNDCYSLMKDLGSKEAWKSDKAKDICDFINGRIKWLDKQWL
;
A
#
# COMPACT_ATOMS: atom_id res chain seq x y z
N MET A 1 37.36 -19.28 -8.71
CA MET A 1 36.72 -20.05 -7.62
C MET A 1 35.24 -19.69 -7.64
N LYS A 2 34.38 -20.54 -8.23
CA LYS A 2 32.95 -20.26 -8.40
C LYS A 2 32.27 -20.32 -7.03
N ARG A 3 31.58 -19.27 -6.60
CA ARG A 3 30.73 -19.29 -5.39
C ARG A 3 29.28 -19.12 -5.80
N ILE A 4 28.50 -20.12 -5.40
CA ILE A 4 27.06 -20.28 -5.55
C ILE A 4 26.41 -19.42 -4.46
N ILE A 5 25.53 -18.50 -4.84
CA ILE A 5 24.59 -17.85 -3.93
C ILE A 5 23.27 -18.60 -4.05
N ALA A 6 22.77 -19.07 -2.92
CA ALA A 6 21.55 -19.86 -2.82
C ALA A 6 20.32 -18.98 -3.05
N LEU A 7 19.54 -19.32 -4.08
CA LEU A 7 18.15 -18.87 -4.21
C LEU A 7 17.27 -19.72 -3.27
N LEU A 8 16.62 -19.07 -2.32
CA LEU A 8 15.48 -19.62 -1.58
C LEU A 8 14.23 -19.46 -2.44
N ALA A 9 13.89 -20.49 -3.21
CA ALA A 9 12.58 -20.64 -3.84
C ALA A 9 11.70 -21.51 -2.93
N ALA A 10 10.66 -20.91 -2.36
CA ALA A 10 9.62 -21.64 -1.65
C ALA A 10 8.73 -22.39 -2.67
N ALA A 11 8.95 -23.70 -2.81
CA ALA A 11 8.09 -24.58 -3.58
C ALA A 11 7.02 -25.21 -2.65
N VAL A 12 5.75 -24.87 -2.88
CA VAL A 12 4.61 -25.53 -2.26
C VAL A 12 4.42 -26.90 -2.94
N MET A 13 4.70 -27.98 -2.21
CA MET A 13 4.42 -29.36 -2.64
C MET A 13 2.97 -29.72 -2.32
N LEU A 14 2.12 -29.77 -3.35
CA LEU A 14 0.86 -30.51 -3.33
C LEU A 14 1.18 -32.00 -3.43
N SER A 15 0.93 -32.75 -2.36
CA SER A 15 0.98 -34.22 -2.38
C SER A 15 -0.42 -34.77 -2.66
N ALA A 16 -0.62 -35.22 -3.89
CA ALA A 16 -1.72 -36.10 -4.27
C ALA A 16 -1.24 -37.56 -4.10
N CYS A 17 -1.95 -38.35 -3.30
CA CYS A 17 -1.79 -39.80 -3.26
C CYS A 17 -3.13 -40.47 -3.59
N SER A 18 -3.12 -41.17 -4.73
CA SER A 18 -3.93 -42.34 -5.08
C SER A 18 -2.93 -43.36 -5.63
N ALA A 19 -3.01 -44.69 -5.51
CA ALA A 19 -4.10 -45.63 -5.28
C ALA A 19 -3.52 -47.01 -4.87
N GLY A 20 -4.40 -47.99 -4.58
CA GLY A 20 -4.17 -49.44 -4.70
C GLY A 20 -4.21 -50.21 -3.36
N GLU A 21 -5.36 -50.72 -2.93
CA GLU A 21 -5.96 -52.05 -3.22
C GLU A 21 -5.28 -53.26 -2.56
N SER A 22 -6.01 -53.93 -1.64
CA SER A 22 -6.51 -55.32 -1.76
C SER A 22 -6.73 -55.97 -0.38
N GLY A 23 -7.81 -56.75 -0.24
CA GLY A 23 -7.97 -57.74 0.83
C GLY A 23 -9.34 -57.79 1.48
N GLU A 24 -10.25 -58.58 0.92
CA GLU A 24 -11.51 -59.03 1.53
C GLU A 24 -11.28 -59.81 2.84
N THR A 25 -12.18 -59.68 3.82
CA THR A 25 -12.97 -60.81 4.35
C THR A 25 -14.02 -60.37 5.39
N SER A 26 -15.15 -61.07 5.31
CA SER A 26 -16.39 -61.07 6.11
C SER A 26 -16.30 -60.99 7.64
N SER A 27 -17.28 -60.36 8.30
CA SER A 27 -18.39 -61.04 9.03
C SER A 27 -19.22 -60.08 9.89
N GLU A 28 -20.54 -60.28 9.81
CA GLU A 28 -21.62 -60.19 10.84
C GLU A 28 -21.41 -59.29 12.06
N ALA A 29 -22.18 -58.20 12.19
CA ALA A 29 -23.47 -58.14 12.90
C ALA A 29 -23.31 -58.07 14.44
N GLU A 30 -23.71 -56.95 15.03
CA GLU A 30 -24.64 -56.98 16.18
C GLU A 30 -25.21 -55.58 16.43
N SER A 31 -26.53 -55.48 16.30
CA SER A 31 -27.36 -54.42 16.83
C SER A 31 -27.68 -54.71 18.29
N SER A 32 -27.64 -53.71 19.17
CA SER A 32 -28.39 -53.76 20.42
C SER A 32 -29.13 -52.45 20.65
N SER A 33 -30.44 -52.55 20.46
CA SER A 33 -31.51 -51.66 20.89
C SER A 33 -31.35 -51.12 22.31
N LEU A 34 -31.89 -49.93 22.58
CA LEU A 34 -32.78 -49.74 23.73
C LEU A 34 -33.83 -48.67 23.43
N SER A 35 -35.02 -48.98 23.92
CA SER A 35 -36.37 -48.52 23.60
C SER A 35 -36.74 -47.09 23.98
N GLU A 36 -37.72 -46.61 23.22
CA GLU A 36 -38.58 -45.45 23.39
C GLU A 36 -39.19 -45.33 24.81
N ILE A 37 -39.23 -44.09 25.32
CA ILE A 37 -40.29 -43.63 26.22
C ILE A 37 -40.87 -42.35 25.62
N SER A 38 -42.14 -42.47 25.24
CA SER A 38 -43.04 -41.41 24.82
C SER A 38 -43.32 -40.43 25.97
N SER A 39 -43.23 -39.13 25.68
CA SER A 39 -44.03 -38.13 26.39
C SER A 39 -44.45 -37.00 25.43
N SER A 40 -45.63 -36.50 25.72
CA SER A 40 -46.58 -35.85 24.82
C SER A 40 -46.26 -34.41 24.45
N ALA A 41 -46.76 -34.04 23.27
CA ALA A 41 -46.78 -32.71 22.68
C ALA A 41 -47.19 -31.59 23.66
N GLY A 42 -46.36 -30.56 23.71
CA GLY A 42 -46.72 -29.18 24.02
C GLY A 42 -46.40 -28.34 22.79
N ASP A 43 -47.44 -27.96 22.07
CA ASP A 43 -47.42 -27.08 20.92
C ASP A 43 -46.91 -25.70 21.37
N VAL A 44 -45.70 -25.34 20.93
CA VAL A 44 -45.20 -23.97 21.02
C VAL A 44 -44.80 -23.61 19.59
N SER A 45 -45.70 -22.87 18.95
CA SER A 45 -45.47 -22.19 17.68
C SER A 45 -44.12 -21.49 17.71
N ALA A 46 -43.18 -21.98 16.90
CA ALA A 46 -41.97 -21.25 16.58
C ALA A 46 -42.38 -19.91 15.94
N PRO A 47 -41.80 -18.77 16.37
CA PRO A 47 -42.00 -17.54 15.65
C PRO A 47 -41.42 -17.71 14.25
N ASP A 48 -42.23 -17.29 13.29
CA ASP A 48 -41.95 -17.14 11.87
C ASP A 48 -40.48 -16.73 11.65
N SER A 49 -39.73 -17.56 10.93
CA SER A 49 -38.40 -17.20 10.48
C SER A 49 -38.55 -16.05 9.51
N SER A 50 -38.31 -14.82 9.97
CA SER A 50 -38.24 -13.64 9.12
C SER A 50 -37.24 -13.94 8.01
N GLU A 51 -37.72 -14.12 6.77
CA GLU A 51 -36.86 -14.16 5.61
C GLU A 51 -36.06 -12.85 5.62
N ALA A 52 -34.74 -12.94 5.75
CA ALA A 52 -33.87 -11.79 5.63
C ALA A 52 -34.14 -11.13 4.28
N GLU A 53 -34.42 -9.82 4.28
CA GLU A 53 -34.63 -9.10 3.04
C GLU A 53 -33.35 -9.13 2.23
N LYS A 54 -33.44 -9.54 0.97
CA LYS A 54 -32.28 -9.51 0.08
C LYS A 54 -31.87 -8.05 -0.15
N PRO A 55 -30.56 -7.75 -0.21
CA PRO A 55 -30.10 -6.44 -0.62
C PRO A 55 -30.76 -6.05 -1.96
N PRO A 56 -31.13 -4.76 -2.15
CA PRO A 56 -31.75 -4.30 -3.37
C PRO A 56 -30.82 -4.54 -4.56
N GLU A 57 -31.39 -4.93 -5.69
CA GLU A 57 -30.64 -5.00 -6.93
C GLU A 57 -30.06 -3.63 -7.26
N LYS A 58 -28.72 -3.56 -7.39
CA LYS A 58 -28.02 -2.33 -7.75
C LYS A 58 -28.41 -1.95 -9.18
N LYS A 59 -28.97 -0.75 -9.35
CA LYS A 59 -29.14 -0.15 -10.68
C LYS A 59 -27.83 0.52 -11.07
N LYS A 60 -27.62 0.67 -12.38
CA LYS A 60 -26.49 1.44 -12.89
C LYS A 60 -26.63 2.90 -12.44
N TYR A 61 -25.59 3.46 -11.86
CA TYR A 61 -25.54 4.85 -11.42
C TYR A 61 -25.62 5.78 -12.64
N ASP A 62 -26.52 6.77 -12.57
CA ASP A 62 -26.68 7.77 -13.64
C ASP A 62 -25.61 8.87 -13.47
N ALA A 63 -24.51 8.72 -14.19
CA ALA A 63 -23.34 9.59 -14.08
C ALA A 63 -23.41 10.75 -15.10
N ASP A 64 -23.10 11.97 -14.66
CA ASP A 64 -22.88 13.11 -15.58
C ASP A 64 -21.77 12.78 -16.58
N PRO A 65 -22.08 12.68 -17.90
CA PRO A 65 -21.10 12.31 -18.91
C PRO A 65 -20.16 13.46 -19.28
N THR A 66 -20.29 14.64 -18.65
CA THR A 66 -19.43 15.80 -18.91
C THR A 66 -17.95 15.43 -18.74
N PRO A 67 -17.11 15.59 -19.78
CA PRO A 67 -15.70 15.29 -19.69
C PRO A 67 -14.99 16.10 -18.60
N LEU A 68 -14.04 15.47 -17.91
CA LEU A 68 -13.08 16.16 -17.07
C LEU A 68 -11.93 16.71 -17.91
N GLU A 69 -11.47 17.90 -17.56
CA GLU A 69 -10.24 18.45 -18.13
C GLU A 69 -9.07 17.67 -17.52
N GLN A 70 -8.54 16.70 -18.26
CA GLN A 70 -7.41 15.88 -17.81
C GLN A 70 -6.11 16.68 -17.92
N GLN A 71 -5.38 16.81 -16.81
CA GLN A 71 -3.98 17.21 -16.89
C GLN A 71 -3.20 16.09 -17.58
N SER A 72 -2.55 16.38 -18.71
CA SER A 72 -1.77 15.38 -19.43
C SER A 72 -0.52 15.01 -18.64
N ALA A 73 -0.33 13.72 -18.35
CA ALA A 73 0.93 13.24 -17.78
C ALA A 73 2.11 13.66 -18.67
N ALA A 74 3.20 14.11 -18.05
CA ALA A 74 4.39 14.54 -18.78
C ALA A 74 4.85 13.51 -19.83
N ALA A 75 4.95 13.98 -21.07
CA ALA A 75 5.37 13.18 -22.20
C ALA A 75 6.85 12.80 -22.07
N LEU A 76 7.20 11.64 -22.61
CA LEU A 76 8.61 11.28 -22.76
C LEU A 76 9.24 12.16 -23.83
N PRO A 77 10.46 12.69 -23.61
CA PRO A 77 11.20 13.38 -24.65
C PRO A 77 11.66 12.39 -25.73
N SER A 78 12.05 12.90 -26.91
CA SER A 78 12.78 12.09 -27.88
C SER A 78 14.05 11.52 -27.26
N LEU A 79 14.30 10.23 -27.47
CA LEU A 79 15.46 9.52 -26.96
C LEU A 79 16.56 9.34 -28.02
N GLU A 80 16.35 9.83 -29.24
CA GLU A 80 17.25 9.60 -30.39
C GLU A 80 18.66 10.15 -30.13
N LYS A 81 18.74 11.40 -29.71
CA LYS A 81 20.02 12.09 -29.48
C LYS A 81 20.81 11.45 -28.33
N VAL A 82 20.18 11.21 -27.18
CA VAL A 82 20.86 10.56 -26.05
C VAL A 82 21.30 9.14 -26.39
N THR A 83 20.52 8.41 -27.19
CA THR A 83 20.88 7.07 -27.66
C THR A 83 22.08 7.10 -28.60
N ALA A 84 22.14 8.05 -29.54
CA ALA A 84 23.29 8.23 -30.42
C ALA A 84 24.55 8.60 -29.62
N GLN A 85 24.45 9.57 -28.70
CA GLN A 85 25.52 9.95 -27.79
C GLN A 85 26.04 8.76 -26.98
N TYR A 86 25.14 7.93 -26.45
CA TYR A 86 25.50 6.76 -25.67
C TYR A 86 26.27 5.74 -26.51
N LYS A 87 25.82 5.48 -27.74
CA LYS A 87 26.50 4.56 -28.67
C LYS A 87 27.91 5.01 -29.01
N GLU A 88 28.11 6.30 -29.28
CA GLU A 88 29.43 6.88 -29.57
C GLU A 88 30.40 6.73 -28.39
N LYS A 89 29.89 6.82 -27.15
CA LYS A 89 30.68 6.75 -25.91
C LYS A 89 30.69 5.38 -25.25
N LYS A 90 30.14 4.34 -25.91
CA LYS A 90 29.85 3.04 -25.30
C LYS A 90 31.05 2.39 -24.63
N GLU A 91 32.21 2.38 -25.27
CA GLU A 91 33.43 1.76 -24.72
C GLU A 91 33.90 2.50 -23.46
N SER A 92 33.93 3.84 -23.51
CA SER A 92 34.27 4.69 -22.37
C SER A 92 33.31 4.47 -21.20
N ILE A 93 32.00 4.47 -21.47
CA ILE A 93 30.97 4.24 -20.45
C ILE A 93 31.13 2.83 -19.85
N SER A 94 31.34 1.80 -20.69
CA SER A 94 31.50 0.43 -20.21
C SER A 94 32.69 0.30 -19.26
N GLY A 95 33.84 0.89 -19.60
CA GLY A 95 35.01 0.93 -18.71
C GLY A 95 34.75 1.67 -17.40
N ASP A 96 34.00 2.77 -17.44
CA ASP A 96 33.58 3.49 -16.22
C ASP A 96 32.66 2.63 -15.35
N LEU A 97 31.67 1.95 -15.93
CA LEU A 97 30.73 1.08 -15.20
C LEU A 97 31.46 -0.11 -14.55
N GLU A 98 32.42 -0.72 -15.22
CA GLU A 98 33.25 -1.80 -14.65
C GLU A 98 34.05 -1.31 -13.44
N LYS A 99 34.66 -0.12 -13.56
CA LYS A 99 35.38 0.50 -12.45
C LYS A 99 34.46 0.81 -11.28
N LEU A 100 33.26 1.36 -11.54
CA LEU A 100 32.27 1.64 -10.50
C LEU A 100 31.77 0.36 -9.82
N ALA A 101 31.50 -0.70 -10.59
CA ALA A 101 31.09 -2.00 -10.08
C ALA A 101 32.15 -2.60 -9.15
N SER A 102 33.43 -2.53 -9.52
CA SER A 102 34.53 -3.07 -8.70
C SER A 102 34.64 -2.45 -7.30
N ALA A 103 34.04 -1.28 -7.10
CA ALA A 103 34.05 -0.56 -5.83
C ALA A 103 32.77 -0.78 -4.99
N LYS A 104 31.81 -1.57 -5.47
CA LYS A 104 30.49 -1.75 -4.85
C LYS A 104 30.12 -3.21 -4.66
N GLU A 105 29.34 -3.50 -3.63
CA GLU A 105 28.83 -4.84 -3.33
C GLU A 105 27.37 -5.04 -3.73
N HIS A 106 26.59 -3.96 -3.80
CA HIS A 106 25.16 -4.00 -4.14
C HIS A 106 24.90 -3.53 -5.57
N PRO A 107 23.73 -3.84 -6.15
CA PRO A 107 23.37 -3.40 -7.49
C PRO A 107 23.52 -1.90 -7.69
N CYS A 108 23.91 -1.54 -8.91
CA CYS A 108 24.17 -0.17 -9.29
C CYS A 108 23.24 0.25 -10.42
N ILE A 109 22.83 1.52 -10.39
CA ILE A 109 22.12 2.17 -11.49
C ILE A 109 22.92 3.40 -11.92
N ASN A 110 23.23 3.52 -13.21
CA ASN A 110 23.79 4.74 -13.78
C ASN A 110 22.80 5.38 -14.75
N ILE A 111 22.56 6.67 -14.55
CA ILE A 111 21.71 7.49 -15.42
C ILE A 111 22.63 8.37 -16.27
N THR A 112 22.73 8.06 -17.56
CA THR A 112 23.45 8.88 -18.54
C THR A 112 22.47 9.81 -19.23
N THR A 113 22.54 11.09 -18.91
CA THR A 113 21.65 12.12 -19.48
C THR A 113 22.17 12.66 -20.82
N GLU A 114 21.25 13.14 -21.64
CA GLU A 114 21.57 13.90 -22.85
C GLU A 114 22.48 15.10 -22.52
N ASP A 115 23.60 15.24 -23.24
CA ASP A 115 24.62 16.28 -23.07
C ASP A 115 25.17 16.44 -21.64
N GLY A 116 24.94 15.48 -20.74
CA GLY A 116 25.30 15.59 -19.32
C GLY A 116 24.43 16.57 -18.52
N LYS A 117 23.21 16.86 -18.98
CA LYS A 117 22.24 17.75 -18.30
C LYS A 117 21.95 17.32 -16.86
N LYS A 118 21.65 18.30 -16.00
CA LYS A 118 21.13 18.03 -14.64
C LYS A 118 19.65 17.68 -14.73
N ILE A 119 19.20 16.79 -13.86
CA ILE A 119 17.78 16.43 -13.71
C ILE A 119 17.21 17.28 -12.57
N LEU A 120 16.46 18.33 -12.90
CA LEU A 120 15.97 19.31 -11.93
C LEU A 120 14.45 19.51 -11.95
N SER A 121 13.78 19.21 -13.06
CA SER A 121 12.36 19.49 -13.22
C SER A 121 11.47 18.41 -12.58
N LYS A 122 10.37 18.83 -11.96
CA LYS A 122 9.25 17.96 -11.54
C LYS A 122 8.31 17.66 -12.70
N ASP A 123 8.30 18.49 -13.74
CA ASP A 123 7.29 18.48 -14.80
C ASP A 123 7.83 17.87 -16.07
N GLU A 124 9.10 18.11 -16.38
CA GLU A 124 9.73 17.69 -17.63
C GLU A 124 10.73 16.55 -17.42
N TYR A 125 10.64 15.54 -18.27
CA TYR A 125 11.58 14.43 -18.29
C TYR A 125 12.86 14.82 -19.05
N THR A 126 14.02 14.53 -18.44
CA THR A 126 15.33 14.60 -19.09
C THR A 126 15.61 13.29 -19.84
N ALA A 127 15.83 13.38 -21.16
CA ALA A 127 16.20 12.22 -21.99
C ALA A 127 17.49 11.58 -21.47
N SER A 128 17.45 10.27 -21.22
CA SER A 128 18.49 9.52 -20.52
C SER A 128 18.62 8.09 -21.05
N VAL A 129 19.76 7.45 -20.77
CA VAL A 129 19.95 6.00 -20.83
C VAL A 129 20.20 5.50 -19.42
N ILE A 130 19.50 4.43 -19.03
CA ILE A 130 19.60 3.78 -17.73
C ILE A 130 20.39 2.50 -17.88
N ASP A 131 21.48 2.38 -17.12
CA ASP A 131 22.25 1.15 -16.98
C ASP A 131 22.02 0.54 -15.60
N VAL A 132 21.61 -0.73 -15.56
CA VAL A 132 21.55 -1.55 -14.35
C VAL A 132 22.71 -2.55 -14.41
N PHE A 133 23.58 -2.51 -13.42
CA PHE A 133 24.83 -3.28 -13.40
C PHE A 133 25.23 -3.67 -11.97
N ASN A 134 26.37 -4.33 -11.80
CA ASN A 134 26.80 -4.94 -10.52
C ASN A 134 25.74 -5.88 -9.91
N CYS A 135 25.11 -6.66 -10.77
CA CYS A 135 24.08 -7.65 -10.45
C CYS A 135 24.23 -8.86 -11.38
N ASP A 136 23.44 -9.91 -11.09
CA ASP A 136 23.38 -11.10 -11.93
C ASP A 136 23.04 -10.75 -13.38
N GLU A 137 23.58 -11.52 -14.33
CA GLU A 137 23.49 -11.23 -15.77
C GLU A 137 22.04 -11.07 -16.26
N GLY A 138 21.10 -11.86 -15.71
CA GLY A 138 19.67 -11.78 -16.06
C GLY A 138 18.95 -10.51 -15.60
N PHE A 139 19.57 -9.70 -14.74
CA PHE A 139 19.01 -8.44 -14.25
C PHE A 139 19.70 -7.20 -14.82
N ARG A 140 20.75 -7.38 -15.63
CA ARG A 140 21.41 -6.26 -16.31
C ARG A 140 20.47 -5.63 -17.32
N LEU A 141 20.51 -4.31 -17.42
CA LEU A 141 19.65 -3.53 -18.31
C LEU A 141 20.43 -2.36 -18.88
N THR A 142 20.26 -2.07 -20.17
CA THR A 142 20.60 -0.78 -20.79
C THR A 142 19.40 -0.34 -21.62
N ALA A 143 18.72 0.73 -21.21
CA ALA A 143 17.50 1.17 -21.88
C ALA A 143 17.35 2.70 -21.88
N GLY A 144 16.80 3.24 -22.97
CA GLY A 144 16.41 4.65 -23.05
C GLY A 144 15.21 4.95 -22.16
N ALA A 145 15.25 6.10 -21.49
CA ALA A 145 14.21 6.55 -20.56
C ALA A 145 14.17 8.08 -20.46
N GLY A 146 13.05 8.60 -19.97
CA GLY A 146 13.00 9.94 -19.36
C GLY A 146 13.22 9.84 -17.86
N VAL A 147 13.96 10.79 -17.28
CA VAL A 147 14.10 10.90 -15.81
C VAL A 147 13.72 12.31 -15.35
N LYS A 148 12.89 12.42 -14.32
CA LYS A 148 12.51 13.69 -13.69
C LYS A 148 12.62 13.61 -12.17
N VAL A 149 12.66 14.77 -11.50
CA VAL A 149 12.52 14.85 -10.04
C VAL A 149 11.07 14.49 -9.68
N ARG A 150 10.87 13.84 -8.53
CA ARG A 150 9.53 13.52 -8.02
C ARG A 150 9.30 14.00 -6.59
N GLY A 151 8.05 13.92 -6.13
CA GLY A 151 7.67 14.29 -4.78
C GLY A 151 7.44 15.78 -4.60
N ASN A 152 6.94 16.16 -3.43
CA ASN A 152 6.61 17.54 -3.09
C ASN A 152 7.74 18.17 -2.29
N SER A 153 7.61 18.27 -0.97
CA SER A 153 8.62 18.86 -0.09
C SER A 153 10.05 18.28 -0.30
N THR A 154 10.16 16.96 -0.49
CA THR A 154 11.43 16.26 -0.72
C THR A 154 12.11 16.68 -2.03
N ALA A 155 11.35 17.10 -3.04
CA ALA A 155 11.90 17.60 -4.30
C ALA A 155 12.65 18.92 -4.13
N ASP A 156 12.21 19.77 -3.19
CA ASP A 156 12.78 21.11 -3.00
C ASP A 156 13.93 21.14 -1.99
N GLN A 157 14.05 20.10 -1.15
CA GLN A 157 15.10 20.01 -0.14
C GLN A 157 16.40 19.43 -0.69
N GLY A 158 17.54 19.96 -0.25
CA GLY A 158 18.88 19.39 -0.50
C GLY A 158 19.32 19.30 -1.97
N ASP A 159 20.57 18.89 -2.19
CA ASP A 159 21.13 18.69 -3.53
C ASP A 159 20.74 17.33 -4.15
N GLU A 160 20.45 16.34 -3.29
CA GLU A 160 20.03 14.99 -3.67
C GLU A 160 18.52 14.95 -3.87
N LYS A 161 18.08 14.58 -5.07
CA LYS A 161 16.66 14.57 -5.44
C LYS A 161 16.16 13.14 -5.56
N PRO A 162 14.93 12.82 -5.12
CA PRO A 162 14.28 11.58 -5.53
C PRO A 162 13.86 11.67 -7.01
N TYR A 163 13.95 10.56 -7.74
CA TYR A 163 13.72 10.53 -9.18
C TYR A 163 12.59 9.57 -9.57
N ARG A 164 11.90 9.91 -10.65
CA ARG A 164 11.04 8.97 -11.39
C ARG A 164 11.68 8.68 -12.74
N ILE A 165 11.83 7.40 -13.05
CA ILE A 165 12.27 6.89 -14.34
C ILE A 165 11.00 6.50 -15.11
N LYS A 166 10.90 6.90 -16.38
CA LYS A 166 9.85 6.48 -17.31
C LYS A 166 10.49 5.90 -18.58
N PHE A 167 10.27 4.63 -18.84
CA PHE A 167 10.73 3.93 -20.04
C PHE A 167 9.67 4.00 -21.15
N GLU A 168 10.12 3.95 -22.40
CA GLU A 168 9.22 3.86 -23.56
C GLU A 168 8.47 2.52 -23.59
N ALA A 169 9.22 1.43 -23.42
CA ALA A 169 8.71 0.07 -23.25
C ALA A 169 8.84 -0.39 -21.79
N LYS A 170 7.92 -1.25 -21.33
CA LYS A 170 7.95 -1.83 -19.98
C LYS A 170 9.31 -2.52 -19.74
N GLN A 171 9.97 -2.21 -18.62
CA GLN A 171 11.22 -2.85 -18.20
C GLN A 171 11.04 -3.50 -16.82
N GLY A 172 11.57 -4.70 -16.65
CA GLY A 172 11.79 -5.28 -15.32
C GLY A 172 13.04 -4.64 -14.69
N MET A 173 13.03 -4.46 -13.38
CA MET A 173 14.15 -3.84 -12.66
C MET A 173 14.58 -4.74 -11.51
N LEU A 174 15.77 -5.35 -11.63
CA LEU A 174 16.40 -6.15 -10.57
C LEU A 174 15.51 -7.26 -9.96
N GLY A 175 14.62 -7.83 -10.77
CA GLY A 175 13.71 -8.91 -10.33
C GLY A 175 12.58 -8.45 -9.40
N LEU A 176 12.49 -7.15 -9.10
CA LEU A 176 11.40 -6.60 -8.30
C LEU A 176 10.04 -6.98 -8.90
N HIS A 177 9.08 -7.18 -8.02
CA HIS A 177 7.72 -7.59 -8.35
C HIS A 177 7.68 -8.91 -9.13
N GLY A 178 8.50 -9.90 -8.71
CA GLY A 178 8.59 -11.20 -9.38
C GLY A 178 9.02 -11.11 -10.84
N GLY A 179 9.79 -10.08 -11.20
CA GLY A 179 10.30 -9.84 -12.55
C GLY A 179 9.29 -9.20 -13.52
N LYS A 180 8.11 -8.75 -13.05
CA LYS A 180 7.18 -8.01 -13.92
C LYS A 180 7.80 -6.71 -14.41
N ALA A 181 7.42 -6.33 -15.61
CA ALA A 181 7.95 -5.15 -16.29
C ALA A 181 6.95 -3.99 -16.25
N TYR A 182 7.45 -2.79 -15.95
CA TYR A 182 6.65 -1.57 -15.89
C TYR A 182 7.31 -0.42 -16.63
N LYS A 183 6.50 0.55 -17.06
CA LYS A 183 7.00 1.77 -17.69
C LYS A 183 7.59 2.77 -16.71
N SER A 184 7.25 2.69 -15.42
CA SER A 184 7.74 3.67 -14.43
C SER A 184 8.27 3.00 -13.18
N TRP A 185 9.41 3.50 -12.70
CA TRP A 185 10.09 3.10 -11.48
C TRP A 185 10.56 4.34 -10.74
N VAL A 186 10.74 4.25 -9.43
CA VAL A 186 11.11 5.41 -8.63
C VAL A 186 12.34 5.11 -7.79
N LEU A 187 13.16 6.14 -7.62
CA LEU A 187 14.36 6.12 -6.81
C LEU A 187 14.13 7.13 -5.68
N LEU A 188 13.80 6.63 -4.50
CA LEU A 188 13.67 7.45 -3.30
C LEU A 188 15.06 7.65 -2.69
N ARG A 189 15.39 8.90 -2.37
CA ARG A 189 16.65 9.20 -1.70
C ARG A 189 16.60 8.68 -0.26
N SER A 190 17.67 8.05 0.20
CA SER A 190 17.81 7.71 1.62
C SER A 190 18.46 8.89 2.34
N TYR A 191 17.61 9.85 2.75
CA TYR A 191 18.01 11.20 3.16
C TYR A 191 18.93 11.22 4.41
N TRP A 192 18.35 11.18 5.61
CA TRP A 192 19.11 11.23 6.87
C TRP A 192 19.61 9.86 7.33
N ASN A 193 18.88 8.80 7.02
CA ASN A 193 19.21 7.42 7.36
C ASN A 193 18.59 6.49 6.30
N LEU A 194 19.03 5.24 6.26
CA LEU A 194 18.57 4.27 5.26
C LEU A 194 17.15 3.77 5.56
N ALA A 195 16.87 3.49 6.83
CA ALA A 195 15.82 2.55 7.23
C ALA A 195 14.34 2.99 7.16
N PRO A 196 13.91 4.27 7.26
CA PRO A 196 12.50 4.57 7.53
C PRO A 196 11.51 3.98 6.50
N ASP A 197 11.70 4.28 5.21
CA ASP A 197 10.89 3.73 4.12
C ASP A 197 11.06 2.21 4.00
N TYR A 198 12.30 1.73 4.13
CA TYR A 198 12.61 0.30 4.00
C TYR A 198 11.95 -0.53 5.11
N ALA A 199 11.98 -0.04 6.35
CA ALA A 199 11.36 -0.68 7.50
C ALA A 199 9.83 -0.70 7.38
N GLY A 200 9.23 0.43 6.99
CA GLY A 200 7.79 0.54 6.83
C GLY A 200 7.26 -0.37 5.72
N LEU A 201 7.92 -0.36 4.56
CA LEU A 201 7.56 -1.25 3.45
C LEU A 201 7.87 -2.73 3.76
N SER A 202 8.91 -3.04 4.54
CA SER A 202 9.19 -4.41 5.00
C SER A 202 8.08 -4.93 5.92
N LEU A 203 7.68 -4.11 6.90
CA LEU A 203 6.57 -4.41 7.79
C LEU A 203 5.26 -4.56 7.01
N ALA A 204 4.99 -3.69 6.03
CA ALA A 204 3.83 -3.80 5.17
C ALA A 204 3.77 -5.15 4.44
N LYS A 205 4.88 -5.59 3.83
CA LYS A 205 4.96 -6.91 3.17
C LYS A 205 4.68 -8.05 4.16
N THR A 206 5.24 -7.99 5.37
CA THR A 206 4.99 -8.98 6.44
C THR A 206 3.54 -8.98 6.90
N ILE A 207 2.95 -7.81 7.15
CA ILE A 207 1.58 -7.67 7.68
C ILE A 207 0.53 -7.98 6.61
N PHE A 208 0.81 -7.71 5.33
CA PHE A 208 -0.17 -7.91 4.26
C PHE A 208 -0.16 -9.33 3.71
N GLU A 209 0.92 -10.10 3.94
CA GLU A 209 1.06 -11.50 3.51
C GLU A 209 0.75 -11.69 2.00
N GLY A 210 1.04 -10.67 1.20
CA GLY A 210 0.76 -10.63 -0.25
C GLY A 210 -0.72 -10.46 -0.64
N LYS A 211 -1.65 -10.31 0.31
CA LYS A 211 -3.09 -10.11 0.04
C LYS A 211 -3.38 -8.71 -0.50
N TYR A 212 -2.65 -7.70 -0.02
CA TYR A 212 -2.78 -6.30 -0.44
C TYR A 212 -1.49 -5.81 -1.07
N TYR A 213 -1.62 -4.91 -2.05
CA TYR A 213 -0.46 -4.33 -2.69
C TYR A 213 0.34 -3.49 -1.69
N SER A 214 1.65 -3.74 -1.67
CA SER A 214 2.68 -2.88 -1.12
C SER A 214 3.80 -2.88 -2.14
N SER A 215 4.39 -1.71 -2.38
CA SER A 215 5.46 -1.58 -3.36
C SER A 215 6.60 -2.54 -3.04
N ASP A 216 7.12 -3.23 -4.06
CA ASP A 216 8.39 -3.96 -3.92
C ASP A 216 9.57 -2.99 -4.01
N PHE A 217 10.67 -3.33 -3.33
CA PHE A 217 11.77 -2.39 -3.14
C PHE A 217 13.12 -3.07 -2.91
N MET A 218 14.19 -2.37 -3.26
CA MET A 218 15.56 -2.71 -2.85
C MET A 218 16.48 -1.49 -2.90
N TYR A 219 17.60 -1.57 -2.17
CA TYR A 219 18.63 -0.54 -2.25
C TYR A 219 19.50 -0.71 -3.50
N VAL A 220 19.89 0.43 -4.08
CA VAL A 220 20.81 0.51 -5.21
C VAL A 220 21.81 1.65 -5.00
N ASN A 221 23.03 1.47 -5.51
CA ASN A 221 23.98 2.57 -5.65
C ASN A 221 23.63 3.38 -6.90
N LEU A 222 23.27 4.65 -6.72
CA LEU A 222 22.90 5.53 -7.83
C LEU A 222 24.09 6.35 -8.31
N PHE A 223 24.26 6.38 -9.63
CA PHE A 223 25.19 7.26 -10.34
C PHE A 223 24.42 8.08 -11.38
N ILE A 224 24.81 9.35 -11.56
CA ILE A 224 24.28 10.20 -12.63
C ILE A 224 25.47 10.79 -13.38
N ASN A 225 25.55 10.50 -14.67
CA ASN A 225 26.68 10.85 -15.53
C ASN A 225 28.02 10.41 -14.91
N GLY A 226 28.09 9.16 -14.41
CA GLY A 226 29.28 8.58 -13.77
C GLY A 226 29.59 9.11 -12.36
N LYS A 227 28.82 10.06 -11.82
CA LYS A 227 29.04 10.63 -10.48
C LYS A 227 28.11 9.98 -9.47
N SER A 228 28.68 9.49 -8.36
CA SER A 228 27.93 8.90 -7.26
C SER A 228 26.91 9.88 -6.69
N ARG A 229 25.71 9.38 -6.43
CA ARG A 229 24.64 10.06 -5.69
C ARG A 229 24.35 9.39 -4.35
N GLY A 230 25.05 8.31 -4.03
CA GLY A 230 24.82 7.53 -2.81
C GLY A 230 23.82 6.39 -3.03
N ILE A 231 23.25 5.93 -1.92
CA ILE A 231 22.31 4.81 -1.89
C ILE A 231 20.88 5.35 -2.00
N TYR A 232 20.10 4.74 -2.88
CA TYR A 232 18.70 5.05 -3.11
C TYR A 232 17.86 3.78 -2.93
N LEU A 233 16.61 3.96 -2.53
CA LEU A 233 15.61 2.92 -2.54
C LEU A 233 14.94 2.90 -3.92
N LEU A 234 15.24 1.87 -4.71
CA LEU A 234 14.50 1.57 -5.93
C LEU A 234 13.19 0.90 -5.52
N CYS A 235 12.06 1.43 -5.95
CA CYS A 235 10.77 0.82 -5.71
C CYS A 235 9.75 1.12 -6.82
N GLU A 236 8.59 0.47 -6.71
CA GLU A 236 7.43 0.77 -7.52
C GLU A 236 6.79 2.11 -7.08
N GLN A 237 6.10 2.77 -8.01
CA GLN A 237 5.21 3.87 -7.64
C GLN A 237 3.82 3.30 -7.37
N ASN A 238 3.19 3.73 -6.28
CA ASN A 238 1.77 3.52 -6.04
C ASN A 238 0.97 4.12 -7.21
N GLN A 239 0.49 3.26 -8.09
CA GLN A 239 -0.18 3.64 -9.32
C GLN A 239 -1.14 2.52 -9.72
N ALA A 240 -2.30 2.90 -10.28
CA ALA A 240 -3.19 1.96 -10.95
C ALA A 240 -2.46 1.25 -12.10
N SER A 241 -2.41 -0.07 -12.03
CA SER A 241 -1.86 -0.93 -13.07
C SER A 241 -2.05 -2.39 -12.70
N GLU A 242 -2.24 -3.25 -13.69
CA GLU A 242 -2.18 -4.71 -13.50
C GLU A 242 -0.87 -5.10 -12.81
N GLY A 243 -0.99 -5.90 -11.75
CA GLY A 243 0.14 -6.30 -10.91
C GLY A 243 0.53 -5.28 -9.84
N ARG A 244 0.14 -4.00 -9.93
CA ARG A 244 0.32 -3.03 -8.85
C ARG A 244 -0.97 -2.87 -8.06
N VAL A 245 -1.51 -1.65 -8.02
CA VAL A 245 -2.89 -1.42 -7.63
C VAL A 245 -3.76 -1.81 -8.82
N ASP A 246 -4.15 -3.08 -8.83
CA ASP A 246 -4.87 -3.74 -9.92
C ASP A 246 -6.36 -3.34 -9.90
N VAL A 247 -6.64 -2.14 -10.40
CA VAL A 247 -7.99 -1.59 -10.61
C VAL A 247 -8.22 -1.33 -12.09
N TYR A 248 -9.45 -1.57 -12.56
CA TYR A 248 -9.84 -1.26 -13.93
C TYR A 248 -9.90 0.25 -14.21
N GLU A 249 -9.03 0.74 -15.10
CA GLU A 249 -9.10 2.11 -15.63
C GLU A 249 -10.00 2.16 -16.88
N PRO A 250 -10.91 3.14 -16.98
CA PRO A 250 -11.83 3.25 -18.10
C PRO A 250 -11.11 3.65 -19.39
N LYS A 251 -11.62 3.15 -20.53
CA LYS A 251 -11.18 3.66 -21.84
C LYS A 251 -11.67 5.10 -22.05
N PRO A 252 -11.03 5.92 -22.91
CA PRO A 252 -11.35 7.34 -23.05
C PRO A 252 -12.83 7.69 -23.35
N ASP A 253 -13.58 6.77 -23.96
CA ASP A 253 -15.00 6.93 -24.31
C ASP A 253 -15.98 6.33 -23.27
N GLU A 254 -15.48 5.67 -22.23
CA GLU A 254 -16.31 5.04 -21.20
C GLU A 254 -16.73 6.06 -20.12
N THR A 255 -18.05 6.21 -19.94
CA THR A 255 -18.64 7.20 -19.01
C THR A 255 -19.34 6.58 -17.80
N GLN A 256 -19.35 5.25 -17.69
CA GLN A 256 -19.97 4.56 -16.54
C GLN A 256 -19.25 4.90 -15.24
N ALA A 257 -20.01 5.06 -14.15
CA ALA A 257 -19.48 5.45 -12.85
C ALA A 257 -18.80 4.30 -12.10
N GLU A 258 -19.34 3.08 -12.22
CA GLU A 258 -18.86 1.89 -11.51
C GLU A 258 -17.61 1.29 -12.18
N ILE A 259 -16.50 1.99 -12.07
CA ILE A 259 -15.16 1.62 -12.57
C ILE A 259 -14.22 1.22 -11.44
N GLY A 260 -13.01 0.78 -11.76
CA GLY A 260 -11.92 0.75 -10.80
C GLY A 260 -11.34 2.13 -10.53
N TYR A 261 -10.96 2.41 -9.28
CA TYR A 261 -10.24 3.61 -8.94
C TYR A 261 -9.29 3.45 -7.76
N LEU A 262 -8.24 4.26 -7.78
CA LEU A 262 -7.28 4.46 -6.70
C LEU A 262 -7.37 5.91 -6.23
N ILE A 263 -7.50 6.12 -4.92
CA ILE A 263 -7.53 7.44 -4.30
C ILE A 263 -6.45 7.55 -3.21
N GLU A 264 -5.97 8.76 -2.97
CA GLU A 264 -5.05 9.11 -1.88
C GLU A 264 -5.66 10.26 -1.07
N MET A 265 -5.68 10.18 0.26
CA MET A 265 -5.88 11.36 1.10
C MET A 265 -4.67 12.27 0.92
N ASP A 266 -4.87 13.48 0.39
CA ASP A 266 -3.80 14.26 -0.24
C ASP A 266 -3.91 15.76 0.10
N ASN A 267 -2.95 16.28 0.87
CA ASN A 267 -2.87 17.72 1.18
C ASN A 267 -2.55 18.61 -0.04
N TYR A 268 -2.13 18.02 -1.15
CA TYR A 268 -1.73 18.71 -2.38
C TYR A 268 -2.71 18.44 -3.53
N ALA A 269 -3.95 18.03 -3.21
CA ALA A 269 -4.88 17.50 -4.19
C ALA A 269 -5.19 18.44 -5.36
N SER A 270 -5.19 19.76 -5.11
CA SER A 270 -5.46 20.77 -6.13
C SER A 270 -4.38 20.93 -7.21
N GLU A 271 -3.21 20.31 -7.06
CA GLU A 271 -2.05 20.57 -7.92
C GLU A 271 -2.00 19.69 -9.18
N GLU A 272 -2.28 18.38 -9.08
CA GLU A 272 -1.96 17.42 -10.15
C GLU A 272 -3.12 16.50 -10.59
N HIS A 273 -4.15 16.33 -9.76
CA HIS A 273 -5.17 15.27 -9.97
C HIS A 273 -6.60 15.81 -9.80
N PRO A 274 -7.59 15.21 -10.48
CA PRO A 274 -8.98 15.37 -10.07
C PRO A 274 -9.12 14.97 -8.60
N TYR A 275 -9.83 15.79 -7.82
CA TYR A 275 -9.96 15.57 -6.39
C TYR A 275 -11.37 15.88 -5.90
N PHE A 276 -11.69 15.34 -4.73
CA PHE A 276 -12.92 15.65 -4.01
C PHE A 276 -12.63 15.82 -2.52
N THR A 277 -13.55 16.48 -1.83
CA THR A 277 -13.43 16.77 -0.40
C THR A 277 -14.47 15.96 0.39
N LEU A 278 -14.03 15.27 1.44
CA LEU A 278 -14.94 14.75 2.46
C LEU A 278 -15.15 15.79 3.56
N GLU A 279 -16.41 16.13 3.79
CA GLU A 279 -16.78 17.24 4.67
C GLU A 279 -16.90 16.78 6.13
N HIS A 280 -16.02 17.34 6.96
CA HIS A 280 -15.98 17.13 8.40
C HIS A 280 -16.00 18.44 9.19
N THR A 281 -15.88 19.58 8.51
CA THR A 281 -15.84 20.91 9.13
C THR A 281 -16.97 21.12 10.13
N GLY A 282 -16.57 21.42 11.37
CA GLY A 282 -17.48 21.73 12.47
C GLY A 282 -18.07 20.52 13.19
N LYS A 283 -17.81 19.28 12.73
CA LYS A 283 -18.20 18.06 13.44
C LYS A 283 -17.23 17.76 14.57
N GLU A 284 -17.76 17.33 15.71
CA GLU A 284 -16.99 16.90 16.86
C GLU A 284 -16.88 15.37 16.88
N PHE A 285 -15.65 14.88 17.02
CA PHE A 285 -15.34 13.47 17.11
C PHE A 285 -14.63 13.20 18.45
N LYS A 286 -14.93 12.06 19.07
CA LYS A 286 -14.29 11.61 20.31
C LYS A 286 -13.52 10.34 20.04
N ASP A 287 -12.22 10.31 20.32
CA ASP A 287 -11.41 9.10 20.15
C ASP A 287 -11.56 8.10 21.32
N ILE A 288 -10.91 6.95 21.19
CA ILE A 288 -10.91 5.88 22.21
C ILE A 288 -10.18 6.28 23.50
N ALA A 289 -9.34 7.33 23.48
CA ALA A 289 -8.70 7.89 24.67
C ALA A 289 -9.59 8.92 25.39
N GLY A 290 -10.75 9.24 24.82
CA GLY A 290 -11.72 10.17 25.37
C GLY A 290 -11.49 11.63 24.98
N THR A 291 -10.53 11.91 24.09
CA THR A 291 -10.26 13.25 23.58
C THR A 291 -11.30 13.62 22.54
N THR A 292 -11.89 14.80 22.66
CA THR A 292 -12.80 15.36 21.65
C THR A 292 -12.08 16.40 20.80
N ARG A 293 -12.23 16.34 19.46
CA ARG A 293 -11.71 17.35 18.53
C ARG A 293 -12.72 17.71 17.46
N ARG A 294 -12.67 18.97 17.02
CA ARG A 294 -13.29 19.43 15.78
C ARG A 294 -12.31 19.22 14.66
N LEU A 295 -12.77 18.65 13.56
CA LEU A 295 -11.92 18.32 12.44
C LEU A 295 -12.28 19.14 11.21
N TRP A 296 -11.29 19.25 10.34
CA TRP A 296 -11.38 19.92 9.05
C TRP A 296 -11.68 18.90 7.97
N ASP A 297 -12.12 19.44 6.85
CA ASP A 297 -12.32 18.67 5.64
C ASP A 297 -11.03 17.99 5.18
N LYS A 298 -11.18 16.87 4.48
CA LYS A 298 -10.07 16.08 3.96
C LYS A 298 -10.21 15.94 2.46
N ASP A 299 -9.18 16.33 1.74
CA ASP A 299 -9.12 16.21 0.29
C ASP A 299 -8.56 14.85 -0.12
N TYR A 300 -9.11 14.32 -1.20
CA TYR A 300 -8.72 13.04 -1.78
C TYR A 300 -8.48 13.21 -3.27
N SER A 301 -7.26 12.91 -3.71
CA SER A 301 -6.86 12.87 -5.12
C SER A 301 -7.22 11.53 -5.73
N VAL A 302 -7.76 11.54 -6.94
CA VAL A 302 -7.93 10.33 -7.78
C VAL A 302 -6.63 10.07 -8.55
N LYS A 303 -5.97 8.96 -8.24
CA LYS A 303 -4.64 8.57 -8.76
C LYS A 303 -4.70 7.54 -9.91
N SER A 304 -5.90 7.17 -10.32
CA SER A 304 -6.20 6.38 -11.51
C SER A 304 -6.91 7.24 -12.56
N ASP A 305 -6.93 6.78 -13.80
CA ASP A 305 -7.62 7.48 -14.89
C ASP A 305 -9.15 7.52 -14.67
N ILE A 306 -9.75 8.68 -14.92
CA ILE A 306 -11.20 8.91 -14.98
C ILE A 306 -11.49 9.88 -16.14
N ASN A 307 -12.67 9.77 -16.74
CA ASN A 307 -13.04 10.54 -17.93
C ASN A 307 -14.03 11.66 -17.67
N THR A 308 -14.91 11.52 -16.67
CA THR A 308 -16.10 12.38 -16.53
C THR A 308 -16.31 12.93 -15.12
N LYS A 309 -17.01 14.05 -15.01
CA LYS A 309 -17.42 14.63 -13.73
C LYS A 309 -18.29 13.67 -12.92
N GLY A 310 -19.19 12.94 -13.59
CA GLY A 310 -20.05 11.95 -12.94
C GLY A 310 -19.26 10.81 -12.28
N GLN A 311 -18.13 10.39 -12.85
CA GLN A 311 -17.23 9.42 -12.20
C GLN A 311 -16.60 10.02 -10.93
N LEU A 312 -16.11 11.26 -10.98
CA LEU A 312 -15.55 11.93 -9.79
C LEU A 312 -16.60 12.09 -8.67
N GLU A 313 -17.82 12.48 -9.04
CA GLU A 313 -18.95 12.60 -8.11
C GLU A 313 -19.34 11.25 -7.49
N PHE A 314 -19.37 10.18 -8.29
CA PHE A 314 -19.63 8.83 -7.81
C PHE A 314 -18.54 8.36 -6.83
N ILE A 315 -17.26 8.57 -7.16
CA ILE A 315 -16.14 8.22 -6.26
C ILE A 315 -16.30 8.94 -4.91
N LYS A 316 -16.62 10.24 -4.93
CA LYS A 316 -16.93 11.00 -3.72
C LYS A 316 -18.10 10.39 -2.96
N LYS A 317 -19.23 10.12 -3.63
CA LYS A 317 -20.46 9.59 -3.03
C LYS A 317 -20.23 8.24 -2.38
N TYR A 318 -19.54 7.32 -3.06
CA TYR A 318 -19.21 6.00 -2.53
C TYR A 318 -18.27 6.09 -1.33
N THR A 319 -17.21 6.90 -1.41
CA THR A 319 -16.22 7.05 -0.34
C THR A 319 -16.86 7.68 0.91
N ASP A 320 -17.64 8.74 0.74
CA ASP A 320 -18.39 9.39 1.84
C ASP A 320 -19.40 8.43 2.47
N GLY A 321 -20.13 7.68 1.64
CA GLY A 321 -21.08 6.69 2.10
C GLY A 321 -20.43 5.56 2.89
N CYS A 322 -19.26 5.06 2.46
CA CYS A 322 -18.48 4.08 3.20
C CYS A 322 -18.07 4.62 4.58
N PHE A 323 -17.56 5.85 4.63
CA PHE A 323 -17.21 6.49 5.90
C PHE A 323 -18.43 6.66 6.81
N LYS A 324 -19.57 7.08 6.27
CA LYS A 324 -20.82 7.23 7.02
C LYS A 324 -21.34 5.90 7.56
N ILE A 325 -21.29 4.83 6.77
CA ILE A 325 -21.68 3.47 7.22
C ILE A 325 -20.78 3.03 8.37
N LEU A 326 -19.46 3.20 8.26
CA LEU A 326 -18.51 2.92 9.34
C LEU A 326 -18.79 3.77 10.60
N TYR A 327 -19.00 5.07 10.42
CA TYR A 327 -19.28 6.00 11.50
C TYR A 327 -20.54 5.63 12.28
N GLU A 328 -21.67 5.42 11.59
CA GLU A 328 -22.93 5.08 12.25
C GLU A 328 -22.87 3.71 12.94
N ALA A 329 -22.12 2.75 12.39
CA ALA A 329 -21.88 1.48 13.03
C ALA A 329 -21.04 1.62 14.31
N ALA A 330 -19.97 2.41 14.27
CA ALA A 330 -19.03 2.55 15.39
C ALA A 330 -19.51 3.48 16.50
N GLU A 331 -20.21 4.56 16.15
CA GLU A 331 -20.66 5.60 17.09
C GLU A 331 -22.04 5.30 17.65
N ASN A 332 -22.95 4.84 16.79
CA ASN A 332 -24.38 4.77 17.08
C ASN A 332 -24.90 3.34 17.09
N GLY A 333 -24.07 2.34 16.77
CA GLY A 333 -24.47 0.94 16.69
C GLY A 333 -25.52 0.66 15.61
N LYS A 334 -25.60 1.51 14.57
CA LYS A 334 -26.62 1.39 13.51
C LYS A 334 -26.04 0.72 12.28
N ALA A 335 -26.80 -0.21 11.70
CA ALA A 335 -26.47 -0.82 10.42
C ALA A 335 -27.03 0.05 9.28
N LEU A 336 -26.16 0.52 8.39
CA LEU A 336 -26.54 1.25 7.17
C LEU A 336 -26.06 0.51 5.93
N MET A 337 -26.71 0.76 4.80
CA MET A 337 -26.35 0.20 3.50
C MET A 337 -26.54 1.22 2.38
N PHE A 338 -25.99 0.90 1.20
CA PHE A 338 -26.32 1.60 -0.03
C PHE A 338 -27.63 1.08 -0.63
N ASP A 339 -28.52 2.00 -1.01
CA ASP A 339 -29.64 1.68 -1.92
C ASP A 339 -29.15 1.54 -3.39
N SER A 340 -30.07 1.34 -4.33
CA SER A 340 -29.74 1.18 -5.75
C SER A 340 -29.13 2.42 -6.40
N GLU A 341 -29.18 3.58 -5.74
CA GLU A 341 -28.63 4.85 -6.20
C GLU A 341 -27.42 5.28 -5.36
N TYR A 342 -26.90 4.39 -4.51
CA TYR A 342 -25.80 4.66 -3.58
C TYR A 342 -26.09 5.74 -2.52
N ASN A 343 -27.36 5.98 -2.19
CA ASN A 343 -27.70 6.72 -0.99
C ASN A 343 -27.59 5.81 0.24
N THR A 344 -27.17 6.37 1.37
CA THR A 344 -27.07 5.62 2.63
C THR A 344 -28.42 5.55 3.32
N VAL A 345 -28.95 4.35 3.48
CA VAL A 345 -30.26 4.04 4.09
C VAL A 345 -30.11 3.04 5.22
N SER A 346 -31.17 2.85 6.04
CA SER A 346 -31.16 1.81 7.08
C SER A 346 -30.96 0.43 6.45
N ALA A 347 -30.18 -0.43 7.10
CA ALA A 347 -30.00 -1.83 6.72
C ALA A 347 -30.80 -2.80 7.60
N ASP A 348 -31.78 -2.28 8.37
CA ASP A 348 -32.66 -3.08 9.19
C ASP A 348 -33.34 -4.18 8.35
N GLY A 349 -33.28 -5.43 8.83
CA GLY A 349 -33.85 -6.58 8.12
C GLY A 349 -33.00 -7.12 6.96
N VAL A 350 -31.93 -6.42 6.55
CA VAL A 350 -31.00 -6.85 5.49
C VAL A 350 -29.70 -7.38 6.07
N TYR A 351 -29.04 -6.63 6.95
CA TYR A 351 -27.82 -7.06 7.61
C TYR A 351 -28.06 -7.43 9.08
N PRO A 352 -27.68 -8.64 9.52
CA PRO A 352 -27.76 -9.09 10.91
C PRO A 352 -27.07 -8.20 11.95
N SER A 353 -26.06 -7.42 11.55
CA SER A 353 -25.32 -6.55 12.46
C SER A 353 -24.68 -5.34 11.77
N PRO A 354 -24.34 -4.28 12.53
CA PRO A 354 -23.53 -3.17 12.00
C PRO A 354 -22.17 -3.60 11.47
N GLN A 355 -21.58 -4.66 12.01
CA GLN A 355 -20.33 -5.23 11.50
C GLN A 355 -20.52 -5.73 10.05
N GLU A 356 -21.53 -6.56 9.81
CA GLU A 356 -21.79 -7.12 8.48
C GLU A 356 -22.15 -6.03 7.46
N ALA A 357 -22.85 -4.99 7.90
CA ALA A 357 -23.14 -3.82 7.08
C ALA A 357 -21.87 -3.06 6.65
N VAL A 358 -20.89 -2.89 7.55
CA VAL A 358 -19.59 -2.30 7.22
C VAL A 358 -18.79 -3.22 6.31
N GLU A 359 -18.74 -4.51 6.63
CA GLU A 359 -18.02 -5.52 5.84
C GLU A 359 -18.60 -5.68 4.44
N ALA A 360 -19.85 -5.29 4.18
CA ALA A 360 -20.42 -5.30 2.84
C ALA A 360 -19.79 -4.24 1.90
N VAL A 361 -19.20 -3.17 2.44
CA VAL A 361 -18.71 -2.02 1.64
C VAL A 361 -17.23 -1.69 1.86
N ILE A 362 -16.66 -2.11 3.00
CA ILE A 362 -15.25 -1.92 3.37
C ILE A 362 -14.58 -3.29 3.54
N ASP A 363 -13.38 -3.44 2.99
CA ASP A 363 -12.50 -4.55 3.35
C ASP A 363 -11.87 -4.28 4.71
N THR A 364 -12.53 -4.75 5.78
CA THR A 364 -12.09 -4.50 7.16
C THR A 364 -10.74 -5.10 7.48
N ASP A 365 -10.36 -6.22 6.86
CA ASP A 365 -9.04 -6.83 7.07
C ASP A 365 -7.93 -5.91 6.56
N SER A 366 -8.18 -5.23 5.43
CA SER A 366 -7.23 -4.25 4.87
C SER A 366 -7.06 -3.04 5.78
N LEU A 367 -8.16 -2.53 6.35
CA LEU A 367 -8.14 -1.41 7.30
C LEU A 367 -7.40 -1.80 8.60
N ILE A 368 -7.60 -3.02 9.10
CA ILE A 368 -6.91 -3.56 10.28
C ILE A 368 -5.40 -3.67 10.03
N ASN A 369 -5.01 -4.22 8.89
CA ASN A 369 -3.59 -4.40 8.55
C ASN A 369 -2.88 -3.04 8.39
N MET A 370 -3.53 -2.08 7.73
CA MET A 370 -3.02 -0.71 7.63
C MET A 370 -2.95 -0.03 9.01
N LEU A 371 -3.98 -0.15 9.85
CA LEU A 371 -3.95 0.36 11.23
C LEU A 371 -2.73 -0.17 12.01
N ILE A 372 -2.51 -1.49 11.98
CA ILE A 372 -1.41 -2.12 12.71
C ILE A 372 -0.06 -1.60 12.22
N LEU A 373 0.11 -1.47 10.89
CA LEU A 373 1.32 -0.88 10.31
C LEU A 373 1.53 0.54 10.83
N GLU A 374 0.50 1.37 10.82
CA GLU A 374 0.59 2.77 11.23
C GLU A 374 0.80 2.95 12.74
N GLU A 375 0.28 2.04 13.57
CA GLU A 375 0.58 1.96 15.00
C GLU A 375 2.03 1.54 15.30
N LEU A 376 2.66 0.77 14.40
CA LEU A 376 4.05 0.32 14.55
C LEU A 376 5.05 1.40 14.15
N VAL A 377 4.76 2.13 13.07
CA VAL A 377 5.70 3.10 12.48
C VAL A 377 5.51 4.52 12.98
N HIS A 378 4.32 4.89 13.49
CA HIS A 378 4.00 6.26 13.91
C HIS A 378 4.17 7.27 12.76
N ASN A 379 3.52 7.04 11.62
CA ASN A 379 3.61 7.93 10.47
C ASN A 379 2.82 9.22 10.71
N ASN A 380 3.53 10.34 10.74
CA ASN A 380 2.95 11.67 10.97
C ASN A 380 2.14 12.18 9.78
N ASP A 381 2.23 11.55 8.61
CA ASP A 381 1.52 11.98 7.41
C ASP A 381 0.18 11.26 7.20
N VAL A 382 -0.05 10.14 7.90
CA VAL A 382 -1.15 9.19 7.60
C VAL A 382 -2.57 9.78 7.60
N GLY A 383 -2.82 10.88 8.32
CA GLY A 383 -4.11 11.57 8.30
C GLY A 383 -4.18 12.75 7.36
N ALA A 384 -3.26 12.88 6.40
CA ALA A 384 -3.15 14.05 5.54
C ALA A 384 -2.46 13.76 4.18
N GLY A 385 -1.66 12.71 4.07
CA GLY A 385 -0.92 12.30 2.88
C GLY A 385 -0.63 10.80 2.95
N SER A 386 -0.20 10.20 1.83
CA SER A 386 0.34 8.83 1.81
C SER A 386 -0.61 7.72 2.29
N PHE A 387 -1.91 8.01 2.31
CA PHE A 387 -2.96 7.09 2.74
C PHE A 387 -3.87 6.75 1.55
N TYR A 388 -3.65 5.56 1.00
CA TYR A 388 -4.26 5.12 -0.26
C TYR A 388 -5.42 4.15 -0.03
N MET A 389 -6.44 4.26 -0.87
CA MET A 389 -7.55 3.34 -0.93
C MET A 389 -7.89 2.99 -2.38
N ALA A 390 -8.41 1.79 -2.59
CA ALA A 390 -8.85 1.34 -3.90
C ALA A 390 -10.23 0.66 -3.81
N VAL A 391 -11.00 0.78 -4.89
CA VAL A 391 -12.23 0.01 -5.14
C VAL A 391 -12.25 -0.34 -6.62
N ASP A 392 -12.78 -1.49 -6.96
CA ASP A 392 -13.08 -1.83 -8.34
C ASP A 392 -14.32 -2.72 -8.43
N PHE A 393 -15.31 -2.20 -9.15
CA PHE A 393 -16.65 -2.77 -9.31
C PHE A 393 -16.73 -3.83 -10.41
N THR A 394 -15.64 -4.11 -11.13
CA THR A 394 -15.60 -5.18 -12.12
C THR A 394 -15.70 -6.56 -11.46
N GLU A 395 -16.31 -7.52 -12.16
CA GLU A 395 -16.58 -8.85 -11.60
C GLU A 395 -15.31 -9.60 -11.19
N GLN A 396 -14.22 -9.38 -11.92
CA GLN A 396 -12.93 -10.04 -11.75
C GLN A 396 -12.06 -9.37 -10.67
N SER A 397 -12.48 -8.23 -10.13
CA SER A 397 -11.65 -7.45 -9.22
C SER A 397 -11.35 -8.16 -7.90
N LYS A 398 -10.16 -7.90 -7.37
CA LYS A 398 -9.75 -8.25 -6.01
C LYS A 398 -10.18 -7.19 -4.98
N TYR A 399 -10.53 -5.98 -5.41
CA TYR A 399 -10.84 -4.83 -4.56
C TYR A 399 -12.33 -4.45 -4.64
N LYS A 400 -13.22 -5.44 -4.47
CA LYS A 400 -14.69 -5.25 -4.62
C LYS A 400 -15.35 -4.33 -3.58
N ARG A 401 -14.59 -3.92 -2.57
CA ARG A 401 -14.97 -3.08 -1.43
C ARG A 401 -13.88 -2.05 -1.24
N LEU A 402 -14.14 -0.99 -0.47
CA LEU A 402 -13.12 -0.01 -0.13
C LEU A 402 -11.96 -0.70 0.62
N THR A 403 -10.84 -0.83 -0.06
CA THR A 403 -9.64 -1.55 0.40
C THR A 403 -8.53 -0.54 0.71
N PHE A 404 -7.95 -0.64 1.89
CA PHE A 404 -6.86 0.19 2.39
C PHE A 404 -5.53 -0.52 2.17
N MET A 405 -4.63 0.10 1.40
CA MET A 405 -3.42 -0.57 0.90
C MET A 405 -2.38 0.45 0.42
N ALA A 406 -1.34 -0.01 -0.27
CA ALA A 406 -0.30 0.83 -0.86
C ALA A 406 0.33 1.82 0.15
N PRO A 407 0.85 1.36 1.30
CA PRO A 407 1.54 2.21 2.26
C PRO A 407 2.71 2.94 1.62
N TRP A 408 2.97 4.18 2.05
CA TRP A 408 3.94 5.06 1.42
C TRP A 408 4.50 6.10 2.38
N ASP A 409 5.66 6.66 2.03
CA ASP A 409 6.34 7.80 2.69
C ASP A 409 6.47 7.68 4.21
N PHE A 410 7.43 6.87 4.66
CA PHE A 410 7.75 6.69 6.08
C PHE A 410 8.93 7.53 6.53
N ASN A 411 9.33 8.54 5.74
CA ASN A 411 10.42 9.43 6.09
C ASN A 411 10.11 10.31 7.32
N TRP A 412 8.82 10.53 7.62
CA TRP A 412 8.32 11.29 8.76
C TRP A 412 7.56 10.37 9.74
N ALA A 413 8.25 9.30 10.12
CA ALA A 413 7.77 8.28 11.04
C ALA A 413 8.81 7.99 12.13
N TYR A 414 8.47 7.11 13.08
CA TYR A 414 9.32 6.62 14.17
C TYR A 414 9.73 7.70 15.17
N GLU A 415 8.87 8.71 15.36
CA GLU A 415 9.09 9.81 16.28
C GLU A 415 8.37 9.59 17.63
N GLY A 416 8.84 10.28 18.67
CA GLY A 416 8.22 10.22 19.99
C GLY A 416 8.54 8.93 20.75
N SER A 417 7.60 8.47 21.57
CA SER A 417 7.81 7.33 22.47
C SER A 417 7.18 6.06 21.92
N ALA A 418 8.00 5.04 21.71
CA ALA A 418 7.55 3.68 21.36
C ALA A 418 6.56 3.10 22.40
N SER A 419 6.63 3.53 23.65
CA SER A 419 5.75 3.11 24.75
C SER A 419 4.73 4.18 25.16
N GLY A 420 4.43 5.13 24.26
CA GLY A 420 3.44 6.19 24.47
C GLY A 420 2.00 5.71 24.33
N LYS A 421 1.07 6.62 24.02
CA LYS A 421 -0.34 6.28 23.74
C LYS A 421 -0.50 5.48 22.44
N PHE A 422 -1.72 5.02 22.16
CA PHE A 422 -2.11 4.64 20.79
C PHE A 422 -1.81 5.80 19.83
N TYR A 423 -1.31 5.51 18.64
CA TYR A 423 -0.83 6.52 17.72
C TYR A 423 -1.81 6.79 16.58
N ALA A 424 -2.08 5.77 15.77
CA ALA A 424 -2.88 5.90 14.56
C ALA A 424 -4.39 5.91 14.85
N CYS A 425 -4.83 5.25 15.92
CA CYS A 425 -6.25 5.19 16.32
C CYS A 425 -6.68 6.19 17.39
N THR A 426 -5.84 7.15 17.74
CA THR A 426 -6.24 8.29 18.58
C THR A 426 -5.86 9.59 17.91
N PHE A 427 -6.34 10.70 18.47
CA PHE A 427 -5.92 11.98 17.97
C PHE A 427 -4.42 12.22 18.23
N GLN A 428 -3.70 12.43 17.14
CA GLN A 428 -2.27 12.74 17.15
C GLN A 428 -2.04 14.13 17.71
N ASP A 429 -0.92 14.36 18.39
CA ASP A 429 -0.60 15.70 18.91
C ASP A 429 0.06 16.59 17.84
N ILE A 430 0.16 16.09 16.61
CA ILE A 430 0.85 16.73 15.50
C ILE A 430 -0.10 17.62 14.73
N TRP A 431 0.34 18.86 14.58
CA TRP A 431 -0.30 19.89 13.80
C TRP A 431 0.72 20.45 12.82
N LYS A 432 0.40 20.43 11.53
CA LYS A 432 1.29 20.92 10.50
C LYS A 432 0.52 21.76 9.51
N ASP A 433 1.03 22.98 9.31
CA ASP A 433 0.43 24.01 8.45
C ASP A 433 -1.03 24.35 8.85
N GLY A 434 -1.33 24.22 10.15
CA GLY A 434 -2.66 24.50 10.73
C GLY A 434 -3.62 23.31 10.74
N TYR A 435 -3.22 22.15 10.21
CA TYR A 435 -4.09 20.99 10.06
C TYR A 435 -3.71 19.83 10.99
N ASP A 436 -4.74 19.16 11.51
CA ASP A 436 -4.65 17.91 12.29
C ASP A 436 -4.26 16.74 11.38
N ARG A 437 -3.24 15.98 11.81
CA ARG A 437 -2.68 14.81 11.11
C ARG A 437 -3.30 13.46 11.54
N SER A 438 -4.32 13.49 12.39
CA SER A 438 -5.06 12.30 12.80
C SER A 438 -5.87 11.72 11.63
N ASN A 439 -5.92 10.38 11.55
CA ASN A 439 -6.70 9.68 10.53
C ASN A 439 -8.05 9.21 11.11
N LEU A 440 -9.14 9.72 10.55
CA LEU A 440 -10.49 9.46 11.04
C LEU A 440 -10.97 8.03 10.77
N TRP A 441 -10.51 7.38 9.71
CA TRP A 441 -10.89 6.01 9.40
C TRP A 441 -10.51 5.08 10.56
N TYR A 442 -9.28 5.22 11.07
CA TYR A 442 -8.81 4.48 12.23
C TYR A 442 -9.48 4.92 13.54
N THR A 443 -9.53 6.23 13.78
CA THR A 443 -10.07 6.79 15.02
C THR A 443 -11.53 6.40 15.23
N VAL A 444 -12.33 6.37 14.16
CA VAL A 444 -13.73 5.94 14.20
C VAL A 444 -13.84 4.43 14.28
N ALA A 445 -13.13 3.67 13.44
CA ALA A 445 -13.24 2.20 13.41
C ALA A 445 -12.92 1.56 14.76
N MET A 446 -11.88 2.02 15.45
CA MET A 446 -11.47 1.47 16.75
C MET A 446 -12.48 1.68 17.88
N LYS A 447 -13.50 2.50 17.69
CA LYS A 447 -14.60 2.66 18.65
C LYS A 447 -15.60 1.52 18.61
N ALA A 448 -15.70 0.82 17.47
CA ALA A 448 -16.54 -0.35 17.34
C ALA A 448 -15.91 -1.55 18.08
N PRO A 449 -16.58 -2.15 19.08
CA PRO A 449 -16.00 -3.27 19.83
C PRO A 449 -15.62 -4.46 18.95
N TRP A 450 -16.46 -4.79 17.96
CA TRP A 450 -16.21 -5.87 17.01
C TRP A 450 -14.96 -5.62 16.16
N PHE A 451 -14.66 -4.37 15.81
CA PHE A 451 -13.48 -4.01 15.03
C PHE A 451 -12.23 -4.11 15.92
N ALA A 452 -12.30 -3.57 17.14
CA ALA A 452 -11.21 -3.66 18.12
C ALA A 452 -10.84 -5.11 18.43
N ASP A 453 -11.82 -6.01 18.53
CA ASP A 453 -11.56 -7.44 18.78
C ASP A 453 -10.89 -8.12 17.57
N LYS A 454 -11.25 -7.74 16.34
CA LYS A 454 -10.54 -8.21 15.13
C LYS A 454 -9.10 -7.68 15.05
N VAL A 455 -8.86 -6.43 15.45
CA VAL A 455 -7.50 -5.87 15.57
C VAL A 455 -6.67 -6.68 16.56
N LYS A 456 -7.20 -6.96 17.76
CA LYS A 456 -6.51 -7.79 18.76
C LYS A 456 -6.23 -9.20 18.25
N ALA A 457 -7.19 -9.81 17.56
CA ALA A 457 -7.01 -11.15 16.99
C ALA A 457 -5.89 -11.16 15.93
N ARG A 458 -5.88 -10.17 15.03
CA ARG A 458 -4.82 -10.04 14.02
C ARG A 458 -3.47 -9.73 14.66
N TRP A 459 -3.43 -8.84 15.64
CA TRP A 459 -2.22 -8.54 16.40
C TRP A 459 -1.66 -9.79 17.08
N LYS A 460 -2.51 -10.57 17.75
CA LYS A 460 -2.11 -11.81 18.40
C LYS A 460 -1.47 -12.80 17.43
N ALA A 461 -2.02 -12.95 16.23
CA ALA A 461 -1.43 -13.80 15.20
C ALA A 461 -0.04 -13.31 14.78
N LEU A 462 0.12 -12.01 14.52
CA LEU A 462 1.39 -11.42 14.11
C LEU A 462 2.44 -11.47 15.24
N SER A 463 2.12 -10.94 16.42
CA SER A 463 3.04 -10.83 17.54
C SER A 463 3.50 -12.20 18.07
N SER A 464 2.56 -13.12 18.30
CA SER A 464 2.89 -14.45 18.86
C SER A 464 3.75 -15.30 17.93
N SER A 465 3.73 -15.03 16.62
CA SER A 465 4.54 -15.75 15.64
C SER A 465 6.01 -15.29 15.58
N GLY A 466 6.33 -14.10 16.11
CA GLY A 466 7.68 -13.51 16.04
C GLY A 466 8.02 -12.85 14.70
N VAL A 467 7.14 -12.91 13.68
CA VAL A 467 7.44 -12.41 12.33
C VAL A 467 7.77 -10.92 12.27
N LEU A 468 7.19 -10.11 13.16
CA LEU A 468 7.48 -8.68 13.22
C LEU A 468 8.91 -8.40 13.72
N THR A 469 9.38 -9.12 14.73
CA THR A 469 10.76 -9.00 15.24
C THR A 469 11.79 -9.61 14.30
N ASP A 470 11.42 -10.66 13.57
CA ASP A 470 12.26 -11.22 12.51
C ASP A 470 12.42 -10.20 11.37
N THR A 471 11.32 -9.51 11.02
CA THR A 471 11.34 -8.44 10.01
C THR A 471 12.26 -7.30 10.43
N THR A 472 12.18 -6.81 11.68
CA THR A 472 13.07 -5.73 12.14
C THR A 472 14.54 -6.16 12.18
N THR A 473 14.81 -7.42 12.54
CA THR A 473 16.16 -8.00 12.48
C THR A 473 16.71 -8.02 11.06
N GLN A 474 15.88 -8.43 10.09
CA GLN A 474 16.26 -8.47 8.68
C GLN A 474 16.56 -7.06 8.14
N VAL A 475 15.72 -6.07 8.48
CA VAL A 475 15.93 -4.67 8.11
C VAL A 475 17.29 -4.15 8.60
N VAL A 476 17.68 -4.44 9.84
CA VAL A 476 19.00 -4.06 10.37
C VAL A 476 20.11 -4.72 9.56
N ASN A 477 20.01 -6.02 9.30
CA ASN A 477 21.02 -6.77 8.54
C ASN A 477 21.19 -6.22 7.12
N ASP A 478 20.08 -5.92 6.42
CA ASP A 478 20.11 -5.37 5.06
C ASP A 478 20.68 -3.94 5.04
N CYS A 479 20.42 -3.13 6.07
CA CYS A 479 21.05 -1.82 6.19
C CYS A 479 22.55 -1.94 6.50
N TYR A 480 22.97 -2.94 7.27
CA TYR A 480 24.38 -3.17 7.62
C TYR A 480 25.20 -3.73 6.45
N SER A 481 24.59 -4.51 5.56
CA SER A 481 25.28 -4.98 4.35
C SER A 481 25.77 -3.80 3.50
N LEU A 482 25.07 -2.67 3.50
CA LEU A 482 25.39 -1.47 2.74
C LEU A 482 26.59 -0.66 3.27
N MET A 483 27.13 -0.98 4.45
CA MET A 483 28.19 -0.19 5.10
C MET A 483 29.43 0.00 4.21
N LYS A 484 29.84 -1.03 3.47
CA LYS A 484 30.99 -0.93 2.56
C LYS A 484 30.71 0.00 1.38
N ASP A 485 29.48 -0.02 0.86
CA ASP A 485 29.08 0.83 -0.27
C ASP A 485 28.92 2.30 0.14
N LEU A 486 28.45 2.56 1.36
CA LEU A 486 28.42 3.90 1.97
C LEU A 486 29.83 4.47 2.18
N GLY A 487 30.76 3.61 2.58
CA GLY A 487 32.09 4.02 3.03
C GLY A 487 32.08 4.60 4.44
N SER A 488 33.27 4.73 5.04
CA SER A 488 33.43 5.05 6.47
C SER A 488 32.81 6.37 6.92
N LYS A 489 32.67 7.35 6.02
CA LYS A 489 32.08 8.66 6.36
C LYS A 489 30.55 8.62 6.51
N GLU A 490 29.89 7.69 5.84
CA GLU A 490 28.42 7.59 5.78
C GLU A 490 27.89 6.32 6.49
N ALA A 491 28.77 5.46 7.01
CA ALA A 491 28.40 4.20 7.68
C ALA A 491 27.43 4.38 8.87
N TRP A 492 27.44 5.55 9.51
CA TRP A 492 26.50 5.90 10.59
C TRP A 492 25.03 5.86 10.13
N LYS A 493 24.75 6.00 8.82
CA LYS A 493 23.40 5.87 8.25
C LYS A 493 22.84 4.45 8.41
N SER A 494 23.72 3.45 8.35
CA SER A 494 23.38 2.06 8.64
C SER A 494 23.11 1.85 10.12
N ASP A 495 23.91 2.46 11.02
CA ASP A 495 23.71 2.36 12.47
C ASP A 495 22.34 2.88 12.91
N LYS A 496 21.83 3.91 12.24
CA LYS A 496 20.48 4.46 12.48
C LYS A 496 19.35 3.47 12.19
N ALA A 497 19.57 2.43 11.38
CA ALA A 497 18.58 1.38 11.18
C ALA A 497 18.25 0.65 12.49
N LYS A 498 19.25 0.49 13.36
CA LYS A 498 19.05 -0.12 14.68
C LYS A 498 18.13 0.73 15.55
N ASP A 499 18.32 2.05 15.57
CA ASP A 499 17.47 2.96 16.35
C ASP A 499 15.99 2.86 15.93
N ILE A 500 15.73 2.84 14.62
CA ILE A 500 14.38 2.67 14.06
C ILE A 500 13.79 1.30 14.43
N CYS A 501 14.58 0.23 14.30
CA CYS A 501 14.12 -1.11 14.63
C CYS A 501 13.93 -1.33 16.13
N ASP A 502 14.74 -0.70 16.97
CA ASP A 502 14.57 -0.68 18.42
C ASP A 502 13.29 0.05 18.82
N PHE A 503 12.95 1.16 18.14
CA PHE A 503 11.66 1.84 18.30
C PHE A 503 10.50 0.90 17.97
N ILE A 504 10.52 0.25 16.80
CA ILE A 504 9.47 -0.69 16.38
C ILE A 504 9.34 -1.83 17.39
N ASN A 505 10.46 -2.42 17.83
CA ASN A 505 10.47 -3.50 18.81
C ASN A 505 9.94 -3.04 20.19
N GLY A 506 10.24 -1.81 20.59
CA GLY A 506 9.62 -1.19 21.76
C GLY A 506 8.11 -1.03 21.60
N ARG A 507 7.65 -0.68 20.39
CA ARG A 507 6.24 -0.51 20.07
C ARG A 507 5.48 -1.82 20.07
N ILE A 508 6.06 -2.89 19.52
CA ILE A 508 5.53 -4.26 19.60
C ILE A 508 5.28 -4.63 21.06
N LYS A 509 6.28 -4.48 21.93
CA LYS A 509 6.14 -4.79 23.38
C LYS A 509 5.09 -3.94 24.08
N TRP A 510 4.85 -2.72 23.61
CA TRP A 510 3.80 -1.87 24.17
C TRP A 510 2.41 -2.34 23.72
N LEU A 511 2.24 -2.61 22.42
CA LEU A 511 1.00 -3.12 21.84
C LEU A 511 0.62 -4.49 22.40
N ASP A 512 1.59 -5.35 22.69
CA ASP A 512 1.36 -6.61 23.40
C ASP A 512 0.65 -6.41 24.74
N LYS A 513 1.00 -5.37 25.49
CA LYS A 513 0.33 -5.06 26.78
C LYS A 513 -1.09 -4.51 26.60
N GLN A 514 -1.43 -4.03 25.41
CA GLN A 514 -2.75 -3.47 25.12
C GLN A 514 -3.70 -4.48 24.49
N TRP A 515 -3.16 -5.40 23.67
CA TRP A 515 -3.95 -6.23 22.76
C TRP A 515 -3.79 -7.74 22.98
N LEU A 516 -2.84 -8.20 23.81
CA LEU A 516 -2.75 -9.59 24.30
C LEU A 516 -3.26 -9.68 25.74
#